data_AF-A0A7S4JCS7-F1
#
_entry.id   AF-A0A7S4JCS7-F1
#
_cell.length_a   1.000
_cell.length_b   1.000
_cell.length_c   1.000
_cell.angle_alpha   90.00
_cell.angle_beta   90.00
_cell.angle_gamma   90.00
#
_symmetry.space_group_name_H-M   'P 1'
#
loop_
_entity.id
_entity.type
_entity.pdbx_description
1 polymer ?
#
loop_
_entity_poly.entity_id
_entity_poly.type
_entity_poly.pdbx_seq_one_letter_code
_entity_poly.pdbx_strand_id
1 'polypeptide(L)'
;MKDLLLRFLQYHTVLIAPICPHYAEHVWSMLGNADSVMHARWPEVKEEDAALTRMTNYIDKLVVELRLQVEKMSKKQKVEAVEIFISTSCSPWQVTCLEILRNHLKDGKSFDKEFKKSLLKHPDLHNLSKAETKKVLPFVQFRIDEFEQRGEEAFE
;
A
#
# COMPACT_ATOMS: atom_id res chain seq x y z
N MET A 1 17.12 -6.47 16.62
CA MET A 1 15.74 -6.90 16.93
C MET A 1 15.34 -6.50 18.36
N LYS A 2 16.14 -6.81 19.39
CA LYS A 2 15.86 -6.41 20.78
C LYS A 2 15.67 -4.89 20.95
N ASP A 3 16.54 -4.07 20.35
CA ASP A 3 16.45 -2.61 20.47
C ASP A 3 15.16 -2.03 19.86
N LEU A 4 14.70 -2.60 18.74
CA LEU A 4 13.46 -2.19 18.09
C LEU A 4 12.24 -2.54 18.95
N LEU A 5 12.23 -3.74 19.54
CA LEU A 5 11.16 -4.16 20.45
C LEU A 5 11.12 -3.30 21.71
N LEU A 6 12.27 -3.01 22.31
CA LEU A 6 12.35 -2.14 23.49
C LEU A 6 11.88 -0.72 23.16
N ARG A 7 12.30 -0.17 22.01
CA ARG A 7 11.82 1.13 21.55
C ARG A 7 10.31 1.15 21.31
N PHE A 8 9.77 0.10 20.67
CA PHE A 8 8.33 -0.04 20.47
C PHE A 8 7.57 -0.06 21.80
N LEU A 9 8.04 -0.87 22.76
CA LEU A 9 7.43 -0.96 24.09
C LEU A 9 7.47 0.39 24.81
N GLN A 10 8.63 1.05 24.85
CA GLN A 10 8.75 2.39 25.45
C GLN A 10 7.79 3.39 24.82
N TYR A 11 7.73 3.46 23.49
CA TYR A 11 6.86 4.41 22.78
C TYR A 11 5.39 4.09 23.05
N HIS A 12 5.00 2.82 22.96
CA HIS A 12 3.64 2.38 23.23
C HIS A 12 3.22 2.68 24.67
N THR A 13 4.09 2.44 25.64
CA THR A 13 3.86 2.75 27.06
C THR A 13 3.60 4.23 27.28
N VAL A 14 4.37 5.13 26.64
CA VAL A 14 4.13 6.58 26.73
C VAL A 14 2.84 6.97 26.01
N LEU A 15 2.57 6.42 24.83
CA LEU A 15 1.36 6.71 24.05
C LEU A 15 0.06 6.32 24.78
N ILE A 16 0.08 5.21 25.52
CA ILE A 16 -1.09 4.70 26.23
C ILE A 16 -1.26 5.31 27.63
N ALA A 17 -0.25 5.99 28.17
CA ALA A 17 -0.28 6.59 29.50
C ALA A 17 -1.49 7.53 29.74
N PRO A 18 -1.91 8.39 28.79
CA PRO A 18 -3.10 9.23 28.97
C PRO A 18 -4.44 8.45 29.04
N ILE A 19 -4.48 7.20 28.55
CA ILE A 19 -5.69 6.37 28.49
C ILE A 19 -5.72 5.36 29.64
N CYS A 20 -4.60 4.67 29.86
CA CYS A 20 -4.45 3.62 30.86
C CYS A 20 -3.20 3.89 31.74
N PRO A 21 -3.23 4.91 32.61
CA PRO A 21 -2.05 5.37 33.35
C PRO A 21 -1.46 4.29 34.26
N HIS A 22 -2.29 3.51 34.96
CA HIS A 22 -1.81 2.45 35.86
C HIS A 22 -1.11 1.30 35.11
N TYR A 23 -1.62 0.96 33.92
CA TYR A 23 -1.00 -0.04 33.06
C TYR A 23 0.35 0.47 32.53
N ALA A 24 0.36 1.70 32.02
CA ALA A 24 1.57 2.33 31.51
C ALA A 24 2.65 2.42 32.59
N GLU A 25 2.30 2.84 33.81
CA GLU A 25 3.22 2.91 34.95
C GLU A 25 3.83 1.55 35.30
N HIS A 26 3.01 0.50 35.33
CA HIS A 26 3.50 -0.86 35.59
C HIS A 26 4.46 -1.34 34.50
N VAL A 27 4.12 -1.14 33.21
CA VAL A 27 5.01 -1.50 32.10
C VAL A 27 6.29 -0.66 32.10
N TRP A 28 6.20 0.64 32.41
CA TRP A 28 7.33 1.55 32.50
C TRP A 28 8.35 1.10 33.55
N SER A 29 7.88 0.64 34.71
CA SER A 29 8.70 0.03 35.76
C SER A 29 9.31 -1.31 35.32
N MET A 30 8.56 -2.18 34.64
CA MET A 30 9.09 -3.44 34.08
C MET A 30 10.18 -3.21 33.03
N LEU A 31 10.14 -2.09 32.31
CA LEU A 31 11.19 -1.67 31.37
C LEU A 31 12.45 -1.16 32.08
N GLY A 32 12.45 -1.04 33.41
CA GLY A 32 13.61 -0.67 34.23
C GLY A 32 13.78 0.84 34.45
N ASN A 33 12.76 1.65 34.14
CA ASN A 33 12.81 3.09 34.43
C ASN A 33 12.56 3.35 35.91
N ALA A 34 13.31 4.31 36.48
CA ALA A 34 13.28 4.62 37.90
C ALA A 34 12.24 5.69 38.28
N ASP A 35 11.82 6.51 37.31
CA ASP A 35 10.82 7.55 37.46
C ASP A 35 9.43 7.06 37.00
N SER A 36 8.40 7.88 37.26
CA SER A 36 7.06 7.61 36.75
C SER A 36 6.94 7.96 35.27
N VAL A 37 6.13 7.20 34.52
CA VAL A 37 5.83 7.46 33.10
C VAL A 37 5.23 8.84 32.88
N MET A 38 4.65 9.44 33.92
CA MET A 38 4.09 10.81 33.88
C MET A 38 5.14 11.89 33.62
N HIS A 39 6.42 11.60 33.86
CA HIS A 39 7.55 12.49 33.54
C HIS A 39 8.13 12.24 32.15
N ALA A 40 7.69 11.18 31.46
CA ALA A 40 8.18 10.84 30.14
C ALA A 40 7.74 11.91 29.12
N ARG A 41 8.66 12.26 28.22
CA ARG A 41 8.35 13.13 27.08
C ARG A 41 7.64 12.35 26.00
N TRP A 42 6.83 13.06 25.22
CA TRP A 42 6.25 12.49 24.02
C TRP A 42 7.34 11.95 23.08
N PRO A 43 7.19 10.75 22.49
CA PRO A 43 8.24 10.18 21.67
C PRO A 43 8.51 11.01 20.41
N GLU A 44 9.79 11.21 20.11
CA GLU A 44 10.22 11.83 18.85
C GLU A 44 10.21 10.80 17.72
N VAL A 45 9.52 11.13 16.62
CA VAL A 45 9.33 10.23 15.47
C VAL A 45 10.09 10.79 14.27
N LYS A 46 10.83 9.93 13.57
CA LYS A 46 11.46 10.28 12.29
C LYS A 46 10.41 10.27 11.19
N GLU A 47 10.64 11.02 10.13
CA GLU A 47 9.80 10.94 8.93
C GLU A 47 9.71 9.49 8.43
N GLU A 48 8.52 9.13 7.96
CA GLU A 48 8.28 7.79 7.44
C GLU A 48 8.96 7.59 6.09
N ASP A 49 9.45 6.38 5.85
CA ASP A 49 9.87 5.98 4.52
C ASP A 49 8.64 5.49 3.75
N ALA A 50 8.10 6.37 2.91
CA ALA A 50 6.92 6.08 2.10
C ALA A 50 7.12 4.84 1.20
N ALA A 51 8.34 4.56 0.74
CA ALA A 51 8.61 3.37 -0.07
C ALA A 51 8.53 2.08 0.76
N LEU A 52 9.09 2.06 1.97
CA LEU A 52 8.97 0.93 2.89
C LEU A 52 7.53 0.66 3.30
N THR A 53 6.74 1.70 3.58
CA THR A 53 5.32 1.57 3.89
C THR A 53 4.55 0.96 2.72
N ARG A 54 4.82 1.38 1.49
CA ARG A 54 4.20 0.80 0.28
C ARG A 54 4.55 -0.67 0.09
N MET A 55 5.82 -1.03 0.23
CA MET A 55 6.27 -2.41 0.11
C MET A 55 5.60 -3.30 1.16
N THR A 56 5.49 -2.81 2.40
CA THR A 56 4.80 -3.53 3.49
C THR A 56 3.32 -3.70 3.18
N ASN A 57 2.63 -2.63 2.79
CA ASN A 57 1.22 -2.67 2.43
C ASN A 57 0.93 -3.62 1.24
N TYR A 58 1.84 -3.68 0.27
CA TYR A 58 1.74 -4.62 -0.84
C TYR A 58 1.81 -6.07 -0.36
N ILE A 59 2.80 -6.39 0.49
CA ILE A 59 2.96 -7.73 1.06
C ILE A 59 1.74 -8.11 1.91
N ASP A 60 1.25 -7.21 2.77
CA ASP A 60 0.08 -7.47 3.62
C ASP A 60 -1.17 -7.79 2.79
N LYS A 61 -1.44 -7.00 1.74
CA LYS A 61 -2.53 -7.25 0.80
C LYS A 61 -2.36 -8.59 0.08
N LEU A 62 -1.15 -8.88 -0.42
CA LEU A 62 -0.84 -10.12 -1.10
C LEU A 62 -1.06 -11.34 -0.19
N VAL A 63 -0.60 -11.29 1.07
CA VAL A 63 -0.78 -12.38 2.03
C VAL A 63 -2.26 -12.65 2.29
N VAL A 64 -3.07 -11.60 2.45
CA VAL A 64 -4.53 -11.74 2.61
C VAL A 64 -5.16 -12.37 1.36
N GLU A 65 -4.81 -11.90 0.17
CA GLU A 65 -5.34 -12.45 -1.08
C GLU A 65 -4.94 -13.92 -1.27
N LEU A 66 -3.68 -14.28 -1.03
CA LEU A 66 -3.20 -15.65 -1.11
C LEU A 66 -3.96 -16.56 -0.14
N ARG A 67 -4.18 -16.13 1.11
CA ARG A 67 -4.97 -16.90 2.09
C ARG A 67 -6.39 -17.16 1.58
N LEU A 68 -7.05 -16.15 1.01
CA LEU A 68 -8.41 -16.29 0.46
C LEU A 68 -8.44 -17.24 -0.75
N GLN A 69 -7.45 -17.16 -1.65
CA GLN A 69 -7.36 -18.08 -2.78
C GLN A 69 -7.09 -19.52 -2.35
N VAL A 70 -6.19 -19.73 -1.38
CA VAL A 70 -5.91 -21.05 -0.80
C VAL A 70 -7.17 -21.62 -0.16
N GLU A 71 -7.92 -20.84 0.61
CA GLU A 71 -9.17 -21.30 1.22
C GLU A 71 -10.20 -21.71 0.14
N LYS A 72 -10.35 -20.90 -0.91
CA LYS A 72 -11.26 -21.17 -2.03
C LYS A 72 -10.88 -22.43 -2.80
N MET A 73 -9.59 -22.63 -3.06
CA MET A 73 -9.08 -23.79 -3.80
C MET A 73 -9.09 -25.07 -2.95
N SER A 74 -8.86 -24.95 -1.64
CA SER A 74 -8.92 -26.07 -0.68
C SER A 74 -10.29 -26.75 -0.64
N LYS A 75 -11.37 -26.03 -0.99
CA LYS A 75 -12.71 -26.60 -1.13
C LYS A 75 -12.86 -27.54 -2.33
N LYS A 76 -11.97 -27.44 -3.32
CA LYS A 76 -12.01 -28.23 -4.56
C LYS A 76 -10.94 -29.31 -4.60
N GLN A 77 -9.73 -29.01 -4.11
CA GLN A 77 -8.59 -29.92 -4.09
C GLN A 77 -7.68 -29.57 -2.92
N LYS A 78 -6.89 -30.54 -2.44
CA LYS A 78 -5.85 -30.27 -1.45
C LYS A 78 -4.79 -29.34 -2.05
N VAL A 79 -4.47 -28.26 -1.34
CA VAL A 79 -3.43 -27.30 -1.73
C VAL A 79 -2.16 -27.60 -0.92
N GLU A 80 -1.07 -27.99 -1.59
CA GLU A 80 0.20 -28.34 -0.94
C GLU A 80 1.29 -27.27 -1.15
N ALA A 81 1.23 -26.55 -2.26
CA ALA A 81 2.15 -25.48 -2.60
C ALA A 81 1.44 -24.35 -3.35
N VAL A 82 2.02 -23.15 -3.28
CA VAL A 82 1.57 -21.95 -4.00
C VAL A 82 2.77 -21.41 -4.77
N GLU A 83 2.60 -21.23 -6.08
CA GLU A 83 3.59 -20.61 -6.95
C GLU A 83 3.19 -19.16 -7.24
N ILE A 84 4.10 -18.23 -6.97
CA ILE A 84 3.86 -16.79 -7.16
C ILE A 84 4.69 -16.34 -8.36
N PHE A 85 4.04 -15.74 -9.35
CA PHE A 85 4.69 -15.16 -10.52
C PHE A 85 4.76 -13.65 -10.38
N ILE A 86 5.96 -13.10 -10.57
CA ILE A 86 6.22 -11.65 -10.48
C ILE A 86 6.74 -11.20 -11.84
N SER A 87 6.11 -10.19 -12.43
CA SER A 87 6.62 -9.53 -13.64
C SER A 87 7.50 -8.36 -13.25
N THR A 88 8.70 -8.28 -13.82
CA THR A 88 9.63 -7.15 -13.66
C THR A 88 9.25 -5.95 -14.53
N SER A 89 8.38 -6.15 -15.51
CA SER A 89 7.94 -5.10 -16.44
C SER A 89 6.41 -5.06 -16.57
N CYS A 90 5.89 -3.85 -16.78
CA CYS A 90 4.49 -3.67 -17.16
C CYS A 90 4.24 -4.29 -18.54
N SER A 91 3.03 -4.82 -18.75
CA SER A 91 2.61 -5.27 -20.07
C SER A 91 2.57 -4.08 -21.04
N PRO A 92 2.75 -4.27 -22.36
CA PRO A 92 2.79 -3.18 -23.33
C PRO A 92 1.60 -2.22 -23.21
N TRP A 93 0.37 -2.74 -23.07
CA TRP A 93 -0.83 -1.92 -22.92
C TRP A 93 -0.89 -1.11 -21.62
N GLN A 94 -0.28 -1.60 -20.55
CA GLN A 94 -0.20 -0.86 -19.28
C GLN A 94 0.76 0.31 -19.42
N VAL A 95 1.90 0.11 -20.10
CA VAL A 95 2.85 1.18 -20.41
C VAL A 95 2.17 2.28 -21.23
N THR A 96 1.45 1.90 -22.29
CA THR A 96 0.65 2.84 -23.10
C THR A 96 -0.36 3.62 -22.25
N CYS A 97 -1.11 2.96 -21.36
CA CYS A 97 -2.04 3.65 -20.46
C CYS A 97 -1.34 4.66 -19.54
N LEU A 98 -0.17 4.31 -18.99
CA LEU A 98 0.61 5.20 -18.13
C LEU A 98 1.16 6.40 -18.91
N GLU A 99 1.60 6.20 -20.15
CA GLU A 99 2.04 7.30 -21.03
C GLU A 99 0.90 8.27 -21.35
N ILE A 100 -0.30 7.77 -21.64
CA ILE A 100 -1.48 8.61 -21.87
C ILE A 100 -1.82 9.42 -20.61
N LEU A 101 -1.78 8.79 -19.42
CA LEU A 101 -2.00 9.47 -18.14
C LEU A 101 -0.97 10.58 -17.89
N ARG A 102 0.32 10.30 -18.12
CA ARG A 102 1.42 11.29 -17.96
C ARG A 102 1.26 12.46 -18.93
N ASN A 103 0.95 12.20 -20.19
CA ASN A 103 0.77 13.26 -21.19
C ASN A 103 -0.44 14.13 -20.85
N HIS A 104 -1.54 13.53 -20.38
CA HIS A 104 -2.72 14.26 -19.94
C HIS A 104 -2.44 15.17 -18.74
N LEU A 105 -1.55 14.73 -17.82
CA LEU A 105 -1.14 15.54 -16.68
C LEU A 105 -0.26 16.73 -17.10
N LYS A 106 0.66 16.53 -18.06
CA LYS A 106 1.51 17.62 -18.62
C LYS A 106 0.68 18.73 -19.26
N ASP A 107 -0.48 18.40 -19.83
CA ASP A 107 -1.44 19.37 -20.35
C ASP A 107 -2.17 20.18 -19.25
N GLY A 108 -1.95 19.87 -17.97
CA GLY A 108 -2.63 20.50 -16.83
C GLY A 108 -4.09 20.10 -16.68
N LYS A 109 -4.52 18.98 -17.28
CA LYS A 109 -5.92 18.55 -17.31
C LYS A 109 -6.22 17.52 -16.21
N SER A 110 -7.41 17.59 -15.63
CA SER A 110 -7.88 16.66 -14.59
C SER A 110 -8.46 15.36 -15.16
N PHE A 111 -8.36 14.26 -14.42
CA PHE A 111 -8.84 12.94 -14.86
C PHE A 111 -10.36 12.78 -14.72
N ASP A 112 -11.12 13.49 -15.54
CA ASP A 112 -12.57 13.49 -15.51
C ASP A 112 -13.23 12.26 -16.20
N LYS A 113 -14.56 12.24 -16.23
CA LYS A 113 -15.33 11.17 -16.89
C LYS A 113 -15.14 11.19 -18.41
N GLU A 114 -14.77 12.32 -18.99
CA GLU A 114 -14.60 12.47 -20.43
C GLU A 114 -13.27 11.87 -20.88
N PHE A 115 -12.20 12.08 -20.11
CA PHE A 115 -10.91 11.41 -20.27
C PHE A 115 -11.06 9.88 -20.26
N LYS A 116 -11.80 9.32 -19.30
CA LYS A 116 -12.02 7.86 -19.24
C LYS A 116 -12.75 7.31 -20.47
N LYS A 117 -13.63 8.11 -21.09
CA LYS A 117 -14.33 7.74 -22.33
C LYS A 117 -13.43 7.89 -23.56
N SER A 118 -12.56 8.89 -23.59
CA SER A 118 -11.62 9.11 -24.70
C SER A 118 -10.50 8.07 -24.69
N LEU A 119 -10.05 7.65 -23.51
CA LEU A 119 -9.01 6.63 -23.33
C LEU A 119 -9.34 5.31 -24.04
N LEU A 120 -10.57 4.79 -23.87
CA LEU A 120 -11.01 3.56 -24.54
C LEU A 120 -11.05 3.66 -26.07
N LYS A 121 -11.05 4.88 -26.62
CA LYS A 121 -11.05 5.13 -28.06
C LYS A 121 -9.65 5.47 -28.59
N HIS A 122 -8.64 5.55 -27.72
CA HIS A 122 -7.30 5.96 -28.09
C HIS A 122 -6.67 4.95 -29.07
N PRO A 123 -6.14 5.37 -30.24
CA PRO A 123 -5.63 4.50 -31.30
C PRO A 123 -4.70 3.38 -30.80
N ASP A 124 -3.81 3.71 -29.86
CA ASP A 124 -2.82 2.79 -29.31
C ASP A 124 -3.41 1.66 -28.45
N LEU A 125 -4.70 1.76 -28.09
CA LEU A 125 -5.44 0.74 -27.33
C LEU A 125 -6.43 -0.07 -28.19
N HIS A 126 -6.48 0.15 -29.52
CA HIS A 126 -7.39 -0.59 -30.42
C HIS A 126 -6.96 -2.05 -30.65
N ASN A 127 -5.67 -2.36 -30.50
CA ASN A 127 -5.12 -3.69 -30.75
C ASN A 127 -5.27 -4.65 -29.55
N LEU A 128 -6.00 -4.25 -28.50
CA LEU A 128 -6.18 -5.06 -27.30
C LEU A 128 -7.18 -6.19 -27.50
N SER A 129 -6.90 -7.34 -26.86
CA SER A 129 -7.87 -8.42 -26.77
C SER A 129 -9.08 -8.00 -25.93
N LYS A 130 -10.23 -8.65 -26.14
CA LYS A 130 -11.45 -8.40 -25.35
C LYS A 130 -11.24 -8.54 -23.83
N ALA A 131 -10.27 -9.36 -23.41
CA ALA A 131 -9.94 -9.54 -22.00
C ALA A 131 -9.14 -8.35 -21.45
N GLU A 132 -8.22 -7.80 -22.24
CA GLU A 132 -7.41 -6.63 -21.87
C GLU A 132 -8.25 -5.36 -21.85
N THR A 133 -9.13 -5.14 -22.84
CA THR A 133 -10.02 -3.97 -22.87
C THR A 133 -10.86 -3.85 -21.59
N LYS A 134 -11.30 -4.98 -21.02
CA LYS A 134 -12.04 -5.02 -19.75
C LYS A 134 -11.19 -4.63 -18.53
N LYS A 135 -9.87 -4.75 -18.61
CA LYS A 135 -8.91 -4.43 -17.53
C LYS A 135 -8.39 -3.00 -17.60
N VAL A 136 -8.48 -2.32 -18.76
CA VAL A 136 -7.99 -0.95 -18.95
C VAL A 136 -8.61 0.02 -17.95
N LEU A 137 -9.95 0.10 -17.87
CA LEU A 137 -10.63 1.04 -16.98
C LEU A 137 -10.31 0.79 -15.49
N PRO A 138 -10.40 -0.44 -14.96
CA PRO A 138 -9.98 -0.72 -13.58
C PRO A 138 -8.52 -0.34 -13.30
N PHE A 139 -7.60 -0.63 -14.23
CA PHE A 139 -6.19 -0.29 -14.08
C PHE A 139 -5.96 1.23 -14.04
N VAL A 140 -6.64 1.97 -14.91
CA VAL A 140 -6.53 3.42 -14.99
C VAL A 140 -7.13 4.08 -13.76
N GLN A 141 -8.29 3.60 -13.29
CA GLN A 141 -8.86 4.07 -12.03
C GLN A 141 -7.90 3.85 -10.87
N PHE A 142 -7.33 2.65 -10.76
CA PHE A 142 -6.34 2.33 -9.74
C PHE A 142 -5.13 3.29 -9.75
N ARG A 143 -4.62 3.64 -10.93
CA ARG A 143 -3.50 4.59 -11.06
C ARG A 143 -3.90 6.03 -10.74
N ILE A 144 -5.14 6.44 -11.02
CA ILE A 144 -5.67 7.75 -10.63
C ILE A 144 -5.82 7.83 -9.10
N ASP A 145 -6.33 6.77 -8.47
CA ASP A 145 -6.46 6.71 -7.01
C ASP A 145 -5.09 6.76 -6.31
N GLU A 146 -4.07 6.11 -6.88
CA GLU A 146 -2.67 6.23 -6.43
C GLU A 146 -2.12 7.65 -6.64
N PHE A 147 -2.49 8.32 -7.74
CA PHE A 147 -2.06 9.69 -8.04
C PHE A 147 -2.60 10.70 -7.02
N GLU A 148 -3.86 10.55 -6.59
CA GLU A 148 -4.44 11.39 -5.54
C GLU A 148 -3.67 11.29 -4.20
N GLN A 149 -2.99 10.17 -3.97
CA GLN A 149 -2.22 9.93 -2.75
C GLN A 149 -0.73 10.33 -2.89
N ARG A 150 -0.14 10.21 -4.09
CA ARG A 150 1.32 10.27 -4.29
C ARG A 150 1.80 11.27 -5.36
N GLY A 151 0.88 11.94 -6.06
CA GLY A 151 1.23 12.79 -7.20
C GLY A 151 1.89 12.02 -8.34
N GLU A 152 2.83 12.64 -9.04
CA GLU A 152 3.40 12.11 -10.30
C GLU A 152 4.07 10.74 -10.18
N GLU A 153 4.61 10.38 -9.01
CA GLU A 153 5.22 9.07 -8.75
C GLU A 153 4.26 7.89 -8.93
N ALA A 154 2.94 8.13 -8.89
CA ALA A 154 1.94 7.10 -9.11
C ALA A 154 1.96 6.54 -10.53
N PHE A 155 2.55 7.27 -11.48
CA PHE A 155 2.65 6.85 -12.86
C PHE A 155 4.00 6.22 -13.21
N GLU A 156 4.90 6.02 -12.27
CA GLU A 156 6.13 5.22 -12.45
C GLU A 156 5.83 3.73 -12.71
#